data_AF-A0AAC9RPP5-F1
#
_entry.id   AF-A0AAC9RPP5-F1
#
_cell.length_a   1.000
_cell.length_b   1.000
_cell.length_c   1.000
_cell.angle_alpha   90.00
_cell.angle_beta   90.00
_cell.angle_gamma   90.00
#
_symmetry.space_group_name_H-M   'P 1'
#
loop_
_entity.id
_entity.type
_entity.pdbx_description
1 polymer ?
#
loop_
_entity_poly.entity_id
_entity_poly.type
_entity_poly.pdbx_seq_one_letter_code
_entity_poly.pdbx_strand_id
1 'polypeptide(L)'
;MSKTFTFGIVRKMDMVEVLNANNIYQGIKGLDYLFWMLDNSATDTIKEEIEFCLKNYAGEYIVSFSKKYRGKTIKEIDDIDPYYIEEFLNHKDREPNIQRIAEYYLKYCRTEGSSINFMSAAYSKIAYLTHEINKNSSHDIAIAVYSVFKDILNINIFEQCPSCGLAKNNRWQGIIKRDKDNNAYFECKDCGYNVGIISFLSHYLQMSKKEVVYKLAQYLGVDTDVKDLDETDILDIKETNDKKGDCILLQYKGMKPTDLGTLGLEKCKATAKFFKDAKLSDHYIERFQLMYAGDNADDYLRGRVCFPVKDETGQVVGVMGKNVISKEEHYKNELTKRKFIEGVSYEQKLQVIDRTTPYNEYKTNIGFNKSFALYNIDKAAKSELNRLFIWNSPDEVISMVKEFNHEKAVSIMQDVLSKGQLYLLYKHFKDVRGKLKIYLPLKDGEPNSSEYVKENAMKLAEIGFKHIYIFHIEDYKSSFLLEFLYSKVDKVDIKDISKKEIWLENLDTKEKTLLEDKNYEIIEEKEKRYRGFLEDLLE
;
A
#
# COMPACT_ATOMS: atom_id res chain seq x y z
N MET A 1 7.38 -24.23 39.14
CA MET A 1 7.53 -25.39 38.22
C MET A 1 9.00 -25.75 38.14
N SER A 2 9.33 -27.04 37.98
CA SER A 2 10.71 -27.50 37.77
C SER A 2 11.28 -26.86 36.51
N LYS A 3 12.58 -26.53 36.47
CA LYS A 3 13.28 -26.07 35.25
C LYS A 3 13.53 -27.21 34.24
N THR A 4 12.94 -28.38 34.47
CA THR A 4 13.18 -29.58 33.67
C THR A 4 11.88 -30.14 33.13
N PHE A 5 11.93 -30.72 31.93
CA PHE A 5 10.76 -31.33 31.31
C PHE A 5 10.34 -32.65 31.98
N THR A 6 9.05 -32.97 32.01
CA THR A 6 8.54 -34.21 32.63
C THR A 6 8.19 -35.33 31.64
N PHE A 7 8.24 -35.06 30.32
CA PHE A 7 7.71 -35.94 29.28
C PHE A 7 8.73 -36.34 28.20
N GLY A 8 8.39 -37.39 27.47
CA GLY A 8 9.07 -37.83 26.23
C GLY A 8 10.58 -38.02 26.38
N ILE A 9 11.31 -37.76 25.29
CA ILE A 9 12.77 -37.91 25.22
C ILE A 9 13.52 -36.82 26.01
N VAL A 10 12.84 -35.71 26.33
CA VAL A 10 13.41 -34.57 27.07
C VAL A 10 13.21 -34.68 28.58
N ARG A 11 12.64 -35.79 29.06
CA ARG A 11 12.32 -35.97 30.48
C ARG A 11 13.56 -35.81 31.37
N LYS A 12 13.45 -34.96 32.38
CA LYS A 12 14.50 -34.51 33.32
C LYS A 12 15.59 -33.62 32.73
N MET A 13 15.52 -33.24 31.45
CA MET A 13 16.45 -32.29 30.83
C MET A 13 16.04 -30.84 31.14
N ASP A 14 17.01 -29.94 31.26
CA ASP A 14 16.75 -28.52 31.49
C ASP A 14 16.08 -27.86 30.28
N MET A 15 15.13 -26.97 30.56
CA MET A 15 14.31 -26.32 29.55
C MET A 15 15.12 -25.40 28.60
N VAL A 16 16.10 -24.67 29.11
CA VAL A 16 16.95 -23.78 28.29
C VAL A 16 17.96 -24.58 27.49
N GLU A 17 18.50 -25.66 28.07
CA GLU A 17 19.39 -26.58 27.36
C GLU A 17 18.67 -27.26 26.19
N VAL A 18 17.45 -27.76 26.41
CA VAL A 18 16.63 -28.37 25.36
C VAL A 18 16.25 -27.34 24.30
N LEU A 19 15.85 -26.12 24.69
CA LEU A 19 15.51 -25.05 23.74
C LEU A 19 16.65 -24.77 22.74
N ASN A 20 17.90 -24.83 23.21
CA ASN A 20 19.10 -24.54 22.43
C ASN A 20 19.84 -25.78 21.90
N ALA A 21 19.34 -26.99 22.17
CA ALA A 21 20.01 -28.22 21.79
C ALA A 21 19.92 -28.44 20.27
N ASN A 22 21.08 -28.54 19.61
CA ASN A 22 21.17 -28.90 18.19
C ASN A 22 20.89 -30.39 17.93
N ASN A 23 20.86 -31.22 18.97
CA ASN A 23 20.51 -32.64 18.89
C ASN A 23 20.07 -33.16 20.27
N ILE A 24 18.78 -33.48 20.43
CA ILE A 24 18.26 -34.14 21.64
C ILE A 24 18.10 -35.65 21.46
N TYR A 25 17.94 -36.14 20.22
CA TYR A 25 17.94 -37.54 19.85
C TYR A 25 18.04 -37.69 18.32
N GLN A 26 18.96 -38.52 17.81
CA GLN A 26 19.09 -38.86 16.39
C GLN A 26 19.05 -37.69 15.39
N GLY A 27 19.61 -36.53 15.77
CA GLY A 27 19.69 -35.34 14.90
C GLY A 27 18.49 -34.40 14.97
N ILE A 28 17.52 -34.67 15.84
CA ILE A 28 16.38 -33.78 16.08
C ILE A 28 16.83 -32.61 16.97
N LYS A 29 16.66 -31.37 16.50
CA LYS A 29 16.89 -30.18 17.32
C LYS A 29 15.81 -30.07 18.39
N GLY A 30 16.18 -29.55 19.56
CA GLY A 30 15.24 -29.44 20.67
C GLY A 30 14.09 -28.47 20.39
N LEU A 31 14.34 -27.32 19.75
CA LEU A 31 13.28 -26.38 19.35
C LEU A 31 12.23 -27.05 18.42
N ASP A 32 12.69 -27.83 17.45
CA ASP A 32 11.81 -28.52 16.49
C ASP A 32 10.96 -29.58 17.19
N TYR A 33 11.55 -30.33 18.13
CA TYR A 33 10.82 -31.30 18.93
C TYR A 33 9.78 -30.66 19.85
N LEU A 34 10.10 -29.53 20.48
CA LEU A 34 9.16 -28.81 21.35
C LEU A 34 7.93 -28.34 20.57
N PHE A 35 8.12 -27.71 19.40
CA PHE A 35 6.99 -27.29 18.58
C PHE A 35 6.22 -28.48 17.99
N TRP A 36 6.89 -29.55 17.58
CA TRP A 36 6.21 -30.76 17.13
C TRP A 36 5.33 -31.38 18.23
N MET A 37 5.83 -31.47 19.46
CA MET A 37 5.06 -31.94 20.61
C MET A 37 3.91 -30.99 20.98
N LEU A 38 4.12 -29.69 20.88
CA LEU A 38 3.07 -28.69 21.12
C LEU A 38 1.90 -28.87 20.15
N ASP A 39 2.21 -29.13 18.87
CA ASP A 39 1.21 -29.25 17.82
C ASP A 39 0.50 -30.62 17.84
N ASN A 40 1.19 -31.70 18.24
CA ASN A 40 0.72 -33.08 18.06
C ASN A 40 0.38 -33.83 19.36
N SER A 41 0.73 -33.31 20.54
CA SER A 41 0.39 -33.96 21.80
C SER A 41 -1.13 -33.94 22.05
N ALA A 42 -1.68 -35.07 22.49
CA ALA A 42 -3.06 -35.14 22.99
C ALA A 42 -3.17 -34.78 24.49
N THR A 43 -2.03 -34.59 25.17
CA THR A 43 -1.97 -34.34 26.62
C THR A 43 -1.76 -32.85 26.90
N ASP A 44 -2.74 -32.21 27.54
CA ASP A 44 -2.70 -30.79 27.86
C ASP A 44 -1.53 -30.42 28.79
N THR A 45 -1.21 -31.28 29.77
CA THR A 45 -0.08 -31.03 30.69
C THR A 45 1.27 -30.92 29.97
N ILE A 46 1.45 -31.66 28.87
CA ILE A 46 2.67 -31.57 28.04
C ILE A 46 2.69 -30.23 27.29
N LYS A 47 1.55 -29.80 26.75
CA LYS A 47 1.46 -28.51 26.05
C LYS A 47 1.69 -27.33 26.99
N GLU A 48 1.10 -27.38 28.18
CA GLU A 48 1.30 -26.37 29.22
C GLU A 48 2.76 -26.27 29.64
N GLU A 49 3.45 -27.40 29.78
CA GLU A 49 4.88 -27.41 30.12
C GLU A 49 5.77 -26.83 29.01
N ILE A 50 5.45 -27.11 27.74
CA ILE A 50 6.14 -26.51 26.59
C ILE A 50 5.85 -25.02 26.49
N GLU A 51 4.59 -24.60 26.61
CA GLU A 51 4.21 -23.19 26.61
C GLU A 51 4.88 -22.43 27.75
N PHE A 52 4.99 -23.04 28.94
CA PHE A 52 5.71 -22.46 30.06
C PHE A 52 7.18 -22.21 29.69
N CYS A 53 7.85 -23.20 29.08
CA CYS A 53 9.22 -23.04 28.61
C CYS A 53 9.33 -21.86 27.61
N LEU A 54 8.48 -21.83 26.58
CA LEU A 54 8.54 -20.79 25.53
C LEU A 54 8.25 -19.39 26.08
N LYS A 55 7.22 -19.23 26.93
CA LYS A 55 6.85 -17.92 27.52
C LYS A 55 7.93 -17.34 28.43
N ASN A 56 8.72 -18.18 29.09
CA ASN A 56 9.71 -17.74 30.08
C ASN A 56 11.14 -17.71 29.54
N TYR A 57 11.45 -18.51 28.51
CA TYR A 57 12.83 -18.72 28.05
C TYR A 57 13.06 -18.44 26.56
N ALA A 58 12.07 -17.97 25.79
CA ALA A 58 12.29 -17.64 24.38
C ALA A 58 13.41 -16.61 24.16
N GLY A 59 13.62 -15.69 25.10
CA GLY A 59 14.73 -14.73 25.04
C GLY A 59 16.13 -15.35 25.14
N GLU A 60 16.23 -16.57 25.69
CA GLU A 60 17.48 -17.33 25.84
C GLU A 60 17.79 -18.20 24.62
N TYR A 61 16.96 -18.15 23.56
CA TYR A 61 17.23 -18.89 22.32
C TYR A 61 18.41 -18.29 21.56
N ILE A 62 19.39 -19.11 21.19
CA ILE A 62 20.64 -18.72 20.53
C ILE A 62 20.48 -18.81 19.00
N VAL A 63 20.65 -17.68 18.32
CA VAL A 63 20.55 -17.61 16.85
C VAL A 63 21.80 -18.19 16.20
N SER A 64 21.66 -19.31 15.48
CA SER A 64 22.79 -20.04 14.89
C SER A 64 23.02 -19.80 13.38
N PHE A 65 22.04 -19.22 12.67
CA PHE A 65 22.05 -19.06 11.20
C PHE A 65 22.42 -17.65 10.71
N SER A 66 22.34 -16.63 11.56
CA SER A 66 22.67 -15.24 11.17
C SER A 66 24.18 -15.06 11.00
N LYS A 67 24.63 -14.38 9.94
CA LYS A 67 26.06 -13.98 9.84
C LYS A 67 26.43 -12.87 10.83
N LYS A 68 25.49 -11.96 11.12
CA LYS A 68 25.71 -10.78 11.97
C LYS A 68 25.52 -11.10 13.46
N TYR A 69 24.58 -11.99 13.77
CA TYR A 69 24.15 -12.27 15.15
C TYR A 69 24.36 -13.73 15.58
N ARG A 70 25.27 -14.44 14.90
CA ARG A 70 25.56 -15.84 15.23
C ARG A 70 26.00 -15.98 16.69
N GLY A 71 25.40 -16.91 17.41
CA GLY A 71 25.79 -17.24 18.79
C GLY A 71 25.28 -16.26 19.85
N LYS A 72 24.48 -15.26 19.47
CA LYS A 72 23.79 -14.36 20.40
C LYS A 72 22.39 -14.86 20.71
N THR A 73 21.90 -14.58 21.92
CA THR A 73 20.51 -14.88 22.28
C THR A 73 19.56 -13.88 21.62
N ILE A 74 18.28 -14.25 21.46
CA ILE A 74 17.25 -13.32 20.97
C ILE A 74 17.21 -12.04 21.83
N LYS A 75 17.35 -12.18 23.15
CA LYS A 75 17.39 -11.03 24.07
C LYS A 75 18.59 -10.13 23.82
N GLU A 76 19.79 -10.71 23.69
CA GLU A 76 21.00 -9.92 23.37
C GLU A 76 20.92 -9.24 22.01
N ILE A 77 20.20 -9.84 21.06
CA ILE A 77 19.97 -9.23 19.75
C ILE A 77 18.93 -8.12 19.86
N ASP A 78 17.84 -8.29 20.62
CA ASP A 78 16.86 -7.23 20.85
C ASP A 78 17.49 -6.01 21.54
N ASP A 79 18.43 -6.22 22.47
CA ASP A 79 19.19 -5.14 23.12
C ASP A 79 20.09 -4.36 22.14
N ILE A 80 20.49 -4.97 21.01
CA ILE A 80 21.41 -4.38 20.02
C ILE A 80 20.67 -3.85 18.78
N ASP A 81 19.68 -4.58 18.31
CA ASP A 81 18.95 -4.38 17.06
C ASP A 81 17.53 -4.99 17.17
N PRO A 82 16.61 -4.28 17.85
CA PRO A 82 15.24 -4.75 18.05
C PRO A 82 14.49 -5.03 16.73
N TYR A 83 14.82 -4.27 15.68
CA TYR A 83 14.25 -4.43 14.34
C TYR A 83 14.57 -5.80 13.74
N TYR A 84 15.75 -6.34 14.02
CA TYR A 84 16.10 -7.68 13.56
C TYR A 84 15.15 -8.76 14.10
N ILE A 85 14.65 -8.59 15.33
CA ILE A 85 13.68 -9.51 15.91
C ILE A 85 12.29 -9.30 15.29
N GLU A 86 11.82 -8.04 15.24
CA GLU A 86 10.48 -7.65 14.79
C GLU A 86 10.22 -7.89 13.30
N GLU A 87 11.22 -7.66 12.45
CA GLU A 87 11.02 -7.56 11.00
C GLU A 87 11.81 -8.63 10.23
N PHE A 88 12.86 -9.20 10.82
CA PHE A 88 13.68 -10.21 10.15
C PHE A 88 13.48 -11.62 10.70
N LEU A 89 13.47 -11.81 12.02
CA LEU A 89 13.24 -13.12 12.64
C LEU A 89 11.76 -13.49 12.68
N ASN A 90 10.88 -12.50 12.86
CA ASN A 90 9.42 -12.67 12.85
C ASN A 90 8.80 -12.63 11.42
N HIS A 91 9.63 -12.61 10.36
CA HIS A 91 9.15 -12.60 8.98
C HIS A 91 8.69 -13.99 8.52
N LYS A 92 7.63 -14.05 7.71
CA LYS A 92 6.99 -15.30 7.24
C LYS A 92 7.84 -16.21 6.34
N ASP A 93 8.97 -15.70 5.85
CA ASP A 93 9.89 -16.45 4.96
C ASP A 93 11.01 -17.17 5.74
N ARG A 94 10.94 -17.20 7.08
CA ARG A 94 11.90 -17.86 7.94
C ARG A 94 11.51 -19.30 8.24
N GLU A 95 12.49 -20.08 8.71
CA GLU A 95 12.25 -21.43 9.22
C GLU A 95 11.12 -21.33 10.27
N PRO A 96 9.99 -22.06 10.12
CA PRO A 96 8.76 -21.79 10.87
C PRO A 96 8.94 -21.75 12.39
N ASN A 97 9.82 -22.61 12.92
CA ASN A 97 10.11 -22.67 14.35
C ASN A 97 10.93 -21.46 14.85
N ILE A 98 11.75 -20.87 13.99
CA ILE A 98 12.50 -19.62 14.27
C ILE A 98 11.55 -18.42 14.36
N GLN A 99 10.58 -18.35 13.45
CA GLN A 99 9.53 -17.33 13.52
C GLN A 99 8.72 -17.49 14.80
N ARG A 100 8.24 -18.70 15.10
CA ARG A 100 7.44 -18.98 16.30
C ARG A 100 8.18 -18.62 17.58
N ILE A 101 9.46 -18.95 17.72
CA ILE A 101 10.21 -18.58 18.94
C ILE A 101 10.40 -17.07 19.07
N ALA A 102 10.56 -16.34 17.96
CA ALA A 102 10.60 -14.87 17.96
C ALA A 102 9.25 -14.28 18.38
N GLU A 103 8.12 -14.83 17.92
CA GLU A 103 6.77 -14.43 18.34
C GLU A 103 6.56 -14.63 19.84
N TYR A 104 6.97 -15.78 20.40
CA TYR A 104 6.91 -16.02 21.85
C TYR A 104 7.76 -15.03 22.63
N TYR A 105 8.96 -14.70 22.15
CA TYR A 105 9.81 -13.68 22.77
C TYR A 105 9.15 -12.31 22.77
N LEU A 106 8.70 -11.82 21.61
CA LEU A 106 8.08 -10.51 21.45
C LEU A 106 6.83 -10.37 22.31
N LYS A 107 6.04 -11.44 22.44
CA LYS A 107 4.77 -11.43 23.16
C LYS A 107 4.92 -11.59 24.67
N TYR A 108 5.90 -12.34 25.15
CA TYR A 108 5.95 -12.77 26.56
C TYR A 108 7.25 -12.43 27.30
N CYS A 109 8.36 -12.26 26.60
CA CYS A 109 9.67 -12.06 27.23
C CYS A 109 10.19 -10.62 27.13
N ARG A 110 9.75 -9.85 26.13
CA ARG A 110 10.24 -8.49 25.89
C ARG A 110 9.59 -7.50 26.87
N THR A 111 10.41 -6.73 27.59
CA THR A 111 9.94 -5.67 28.49
C THR A 111 9.45 -4.46 27.70
N GLU A 112 8.21 -4.01 27.97
CA GLU A 112 7.60 -2.83 27.36
C GLU A 112 8.43 -1.56 27.67
N GLY A 113 9.18 -1.07 26.69
CA GLY A 113 9.98 0.16 26.83
C GLY A 113 11.10 0.37 25.80
N SER A 114 11.55 -0.66 25.09
CA SER A 114 12.69 -0.56 24.15
C SER A 114 12.31 -0.10 22.74
N SER A 115 11.08 -0.33 22.27
CA SER A 115 10.64 0.01 20.90
C SER A 115 10.29 1.49 20.70
N ILE A 116 9.79 2.17 21.74
CA ILE A 116 9.31 3.56 21.67
C ILE A 116 10.49 4.55 21.54
N ASN A 117 11.61 4.30 22.22
CA ASN A 117 12.76 5.21 22.22
C ASN A 117 13.60 5.20 20.93
N PHE A 118 13.66 4.08 20.19
CA PHE A 118 14.43 4.04 18.93
C PHE A 118 13.67 4.66 17.75
N MET A 119 12.35 4.45 17.69
CA MET A 119 11.48 5.12 16.73
C MET A 119 11.52 6.64 16.96
N SER A 120 11.40 7.11 18.21
CA SER A 120 11.52 8.56 18.48
C SER A 120 12.89 9.09 18.07
N ALA A 121 14.01 8.41 18.39
CA ALA A 121 15.34 8.88 18.01
C ALA A 121 15.58 8.92 16.49
N ALA A 122 15.11 7.92 15.73
CA ALA A 122 15.25 7.89 14.28
C ALA A 122 14.36 8.94 13.59
N TYR A 123 13.11 9.12 14.04
CA TYR A 123 12.22 10.17 13.54
C TYR A 123 12.71 11.57 13.95
N SER A 124 13.19 11.74 15.18
CA SER A 124 13.78 12.98 15.69
C SER A 124 15.05 13.36 14.92
N LYS A 125 15.93 12.39 14.59
CA LYS A 125 17.12 12.64 13.78
C LYS A 125 16.75 13.07 12.36
N ILE A 126 15.77 12.43 11.74
CA ILE A 126 15.30 12.83 10.41
C ILE A 126 14.61 14.20 10.43
N ALA A 127 13.84 14.51 11.49
CA ALA A 127 13.22 15.81 11.68
C ALA A 127 14.26 16.92 11.90
N TYR A 128 15.25 16.68 12.76
CA TYR A 128 16.40 17.56 12.99
C TYR A 128 17.16 17.84 11.69
N LEU A 129 17.58 16.78 10.97
CA LEU A 129 18.29 16.95 9.70
C LEU A 129 17.45 17.70 8.66
N THR A 130 16.14 17.43 8.59
CA THR A 130 15.22 18.18 7.73
C THR A 130 15.15 19.66 8.11
N HIS A 131 15.15 19.97 9.39
CA HIS A 131 15.17 21.34 9.89
C HIS A 131 16.48 22.07 9.54
N GLU A 132 17.63 21.45 9.80
CA GLU A 132 18.95 22.01 9.45
C GLU A 132 19.11 22.20 7.94
N ILE A 133 18.66 21.25 7.12
CA ILE A 133 18.60 21.41 5.67
C ILE A 133 17.79 22.67 5.30
N ASN A 134 16.63 22.87 5.93
CA ASN A 134 15.78 24.02 5.65
C ASN A 134 16.36 25.36 6.14
N LYS A 135 17.33 25.41 7.07
CA LYS A 135 18.03 26.65 7.47
C LYS A 135 18.96 27.21 6.38
N ASN A 136 19.43 26.36 5.47
CA ASN A 136 20.35 26.75 4.40
C ASN A 136 19.70 27.71 3.40
N SER A 137 20.45 28.50 2.63
CA SER A 137 19.84 29.40 1.66
C SER A 137 19.14 28.64 0.53
N SER A 138 18.15 29.24 -0.12
CA SER A 138 17.51 28.62 -1.31
C SER A 138 18.51 28.35 -2.44
N HIS A 139 19.62 29.10 -2.48
CA HIS A 139 20.72 28.87 -3.41
C HIS A 139 21.52 27.61 -3.05
N ASP A 140 21.89 27.43 -1.79
CA ASP A 140 22.66 26.27 -1.32
C ASP A 140 21.85 24.98 -1.44
N ILE A 141 20.55 25.04 -1.12
CA ILE A 141 19.64 23.91 -1.31
C ILE A 141 19.54 23.56 -2.80
N ALA A 142 19.51 24.55 -3.70
CA ALA A 142 19.52 24.28 -5.14
C ALA A 142 20.81 23.57 -5.58
N ILE A 143 21.97 24.00 -5.06
CA ILE A 143 23.26 23.35 -5.31
C ILE A 143 23.27 21.92 -4.78
N ALA A 144 22.80 21.70 -3.56
CA ALA A 144 22.74 20.36 -2.96
C ALA A 144 21.80 19.43 -3.74
N VAL A 145 20.62 19.91 -4.12
CA VAL A 145 19.71 19.16 -5.00
C VAL A 145 20.40 18.81 -6.31
N TYR A 146 21.08 19.76 -6.94
CA TYR A 146 21.82 19.53 -8.17
C TYR A 146 22.90 18.46 -8.00
N SER A 147 23.65 18.49 -6.90
CA SER A 147 24.69 17.51 -6.60
C SER A 147 24.09 16.12 -6.38
N VAL A 148 22.95 16.00 -5.68
CA VAL A 148 22.22 14.72 -5.56
C VAL A 148 21.84 14.18 -6.94
N PHE A 149 21.33 15.04 -7.82
CA PHE A 149 20.97 14.67 -9.19
C PHE A 149 22.16 14.24 -10.04
N LYS A 150 23.24 15.00 -9.98
CA LYS A 150 24.47 14.71 -10.72
C LYS A 150 25.07 13.38 -10.28
N ASP A 151 25.11 13.12 -8.98
CA ASP A 151 25.75 11.92 -8.45
C ASP A 151 24.93 10.65 -8.70
N ILE A 152 23.60 10.76 -8.79
CA ILE A 152 22.71 9.60 -9.02
C ILE A 152 22.43 9.37 -10.51
N LEU A 153 22.16 10.44 -11.26
CA LEU A 153 21.65 10.35 -12.62
C LEU A 153 22.65 10.87 -13.68
N ASN A 154 23.79 11.43 -13.29
CA ASN A 154 24.79 12.05 -14.17
C ASN A 154 24.20 13.08 -15.15
N ILE A 155 23.22 13.86 -14.68
CA ILE A 155 22.54 14.91 -15.45
C ILE A 155 22.57 16.25 -14.72
N ASN A 156 22.59 17.33 -15.50
CA ASN A 156 22.75 18.70 -15.01
C ASN A 156 21.42 19.49 -15.07
N ILE A 157 20.38 19.05 -14.34
CA ILE A 157 19.03 19.70 -14.12
C ILE A 157 17.86 19.06 -14.91
N PHE A 158 16.66 19.22 -14.35
CA PHE A 158 15.35 18.96 -14.94
C PHE A 158 15.13 19.63 -16.30
N GLU A 159 14.82 18.81 -17.30
CA GLU A 159 14.50 19.28 -18.64
C GLU A 159 13.09 19.89 -18.72
N GLN A 160 12.12 19.40 -17.92
CA GLN A 160 10.71 19.80 -17.96
C GLN A 160 10.03 19.79 -16.57
N CYS A 161 8.95 20.55 -16.41
CA CYS A 161 8.12 20.49 -15.20
C CYS A 161 7.45 19.11 -15.06
N PRO A 162 7.53 18.44 -13.89
CA PRO A 162 6.91 17.14 -13.67
C PRO A 162 5.37 17.16 -13.72
N SER A 163 4.76 18.34 -13.60
CA SER A 163 3.30 18.50 -13.60
C SER A 163 2.75 18.94 -14.96
N CYS A 164 3.27 20.03 -15.54
CA CYS A 164 2.74 20.57 -16.80
C CYS A 164 3.58 20.23 -18.05
N GLY A 165 4.73 19.56 -17.90
CA GLY A 165 5.63 19.23 -19.01
C GLY A 165 6.30 20.43 -19.68
N LEU A 166 6.05 21.66 -19.23
CA LEU A 166 6.61 22.86 -19.84
C LEU A 166 8.09 23.05 -19.48
N ALA A 167 8.84 23.56 -20.46
CA ALA A 167 10.23 23.94 -20.35
C ALA A 167 10.50 25.19 -21.19
N LYS A 168 11.39 26.07 -20.71
CA LYS A 168 11.94 27.17 -21.51
C LYS A 168 13.43 26.91 -21.71
N ASN A 169 13.88 26.94 -22.96
CA ASN A 169 15.26 26.61 -23.34
C ASN A 169 15.72 25.23 -22.84
N ASN A 170 14.86 24.21 -22.97
CA ASN A 170 15.09 22.83 -22.49
C ASN A 170 15.40 22.72 -20.98
N ARG A 171 14.90 23.66 -20.18
CA ARG A 171 15.05 23.64 -18.72
C ARG A 171 13.73 23.97 -18.03
N TRP A 172 13.42 23.22 -16.99
CA TRP A 172 12.34 23.54 -16.08
C TRP A 172 12.61 24.88 -15.37
N GLN A 173 11.64 25.79 -15.42
CA GLN A 173 11.69 27.07 -14.72
C GLN A 173 11.15 26.94 -13.28
N GLY A 174 11.55 25.88 -12.58
CA GLY A 174 11.26 25.69 -11.17
C GLY A 174 12.09 26.64 -10.31
N ILE A 175 11.46 27.33 -9.36
CA ILE A 175 12.17 28.12 -8.33
C ILE A 175 11.95 27.50 -6.97
N ILE A 176 12.98 27.54 -6.13
CA ILE A 176 12.85 27.15 -4.72
C ILE A 176 12.27 28.34 -3.97
N LYS A 177 11.11 28.12 -3.34
CA LYS A 177 10.46 29.07 -2.43
C LYS A 177 10.37 28.47 -1.04
N ARG A 178 9.94 29.31 -0.09
CA ARG A 178 9.76 28.95 1.31
C ARG A 178 8.33 29.23 1.73
N ASP A 179 7.78 28.37 2.58
CA ASP A 179 6.49 28.60 3.21
C ASP A 179 6.65 29.43 4.49
N LYS A 180 5.54 29.61 5.23
CA LYS A 180 5.53 30.37 6.48
C LYS A 180 6.31 29.69 7.61
N ASP A 181 6.52 28.38 7.50
CA ASP A 181 7.24 27.55 8.46
C ASP A 181 8.70 27.33 8.03
N ASN A 182 9.16 28.12 7.04
CA ASN A 182 10.50 28.07 6.46
C ASN A 182 10.85 26.75 5.76
N ASN A 183 9.87 25.93 5.37
CA ASN A 183 10.12 24.73 4.58
C ASN A 183 10.36 25.09 3.12
N ALA A 184 11.43 24.54 2.55
CA ALA A 184 11.77 24.77 1.15
C ALA A 184 10.97 23.84 0.21
N TYR A 185 10.39 24.42 -0.84
CA TYR A 185 9.63 23.70 -1.86
C TYR A 185 9.96 24.23 -3.27
N PHE A 186 9.83 23.38 -4.28
CA PHE A 186 9.85 23.79 -5.68
C PHE A 186 8.50 24.36 -6.07
N GLU A 187 8.48 25.48 -6.79
CA GLU A 187 7.30 26.01 -7.48
C GLU A 187 7.60 26.19 -8.97
N CYS A 188 6.74 25.68 -9.83
CA CYS A 188 6.82 25.92 -11.26
C CYS A 188 6.28 27.32 -11.60
N LYS A 189 7.10 28.16 -12.25
CA LYS A 189 6.68 29.49 -12.71
C LYS A 189 5.55 29.47 -13.75
N ASP A 190 5.40 28.38 -14.51
CA ASP A 190 4.46 28.32 -15.63
C ASP A 190 3.08 27.78 -15.21
N CYS A 191 2.99 26.75 -14.34
CA CYS A 191 1.71 26.17 -13.92
C CYS A 191 1.37 26.32 -12.43
N GLY A 192 2.28 26.89 -11.63
CA GLY A 192 2.07 27.07 -10.18
C GLY A 192 2.12 25.77 -9.35
N TYR A 193 2.42 24.62 -9.97
CA TYR A 193 2.65 23.36 -9.24
C TYR A 193 3.75 23.54 -8.20
N ASN A 194 3.46 23.17 -6.95
CA ASN A 194 4.44 23.18 -5.87
C ASN A 194 4.60 21.80 -5.22
N VAL A 195 5.82 21.51 -4.77
CA VAL A 195 6.16 20.26 -4.09
C VAL A 195 7.36 20.44 -3.18
N GLY A 196 7.31 19.89 -1.97
CA GLY A 196 8.44 19.92 -1.03
C GLY A 196 9.67 19.24 -1.60
N ILE A 197 10.87 19.79 -1.35
CA ILE A 197 12.12 19.34 -1.99
C ILE A 197 12.43 17.87 -1.70
N ILE A 198 12.31 17.45 -0.44
CA ILE A 198 12.57 16.07 -0.02
C ILE A 198 11.56 15.11 -0.66
N SER A 199 10.27 15.45 -0.63
CA SER A 199 9.20 14.63 -1.22
C SER A 199 9.38 14.49 -2.73
N PHE A 200 9.78 15.58 -3.38
CA PHE A 200 10.05 15.61 -4.80
C PHE A 200 11.22 14.70 -5.18
N LEU A 201 12.35 14.81 -4.47
CA LEU A 201 13.51 13.96 -4.69
C LEU A 201 13.21 12.48 -4.41
N SER A 202 12.52 12.19 -3.32
CA SER A 202 12.14 10.81 -2.95
C SER A 202 11.29 10.17 -4.04
N HIS A 203 10.29 10.88 -4.54
CA HIS A 203 9.43 10.39 -5.61
C HIS A 203 10.17 10.26 -6.95
N TYR A 204 10.96 11.28 -7.32
CA TYR A 204 11.59 11.34 -8.64
C TYR A 204 12.80 10.40 -8.78
N LEU A 205 13.55 10.19 -7.69
CA LEU A 205 14.73 9.32 -7.67
C LEU A 205 14.41 7.90 -7.18
N GLN A 206 13.14 7.62 -6.83
CA GLN A 206 12.71 6.35 -6.22
C GLN A 206 13.55 5.98 -4.98
N MET A 207 13.87 6.99 -4.17
CA MET A 207 14.66 6.82 -2.94
C MET A 207 13.76 6.95 -1.72
N SER A 208 14.10 6.25 -0.64
CA SER A 208 13.40 6.47 0.63
C SER A 208 13.63 7.89 1.13
N LYS A 209 12.64 8.44 1.85
CA LYS A 209 12.72 9.78 2.44
C LYS A 209 13.97 9.94 3.32
N LYS A 210 14.34 8.88 4.04
CA LYS A 210 15.55 8.78 4.86
C LYS A 210 16.80 9.03 4.01
N GLU A 211 17.01 8.26 2.95
CA GLU A 211 18.21 8.37 2.12
C GLU A 211 18.34 9.75 1.46
N VAL A 212 17.22 10.35 1.05
CA VAL A 212 17.21 11.71 0.49
C VAL A 212 17.66 12.74 1.51
N VAL A 213 17.13 12.67 2.74
CA VAL A 213 17.51 13.59 3.83
C VAL A 213 19.00 13.46 4.15
N TYR A 214 19.52 12.24 4.25
CA TYR A 214 20.95 12.02 4.52
C TYR A 214 21.84 12.55 3.40
N LYS A 215 21.49 12.32 2.13
CA LYS A 215 22.27 12.84 1.00
C LYS A 215 22.25 14.38 0.95
N LEU A 216 21.08 14.99 1.14
CA LEU A 216 20.99 16.45 1.18
C LEU A 216 21.79 17.04 2.34
N ALA A 217 21.68 16.44 3.53
CA ALA A 217 22.48 16.83 4.69
C ALA A 217 23.98 16.77 4.37
N GLN A 218 24.44 15.69 3.74
CA GLN A 218 25.83 15.52 3.33
C GLN A 218 26.31 16.62 2.36
N TYR A 219 25.55 16.94 1.30
CA TYR A 219 25.95 18.01 0.35
C TYR A 219 25.85 19.41 0.94
N LEU A 220 25.00 19.60 1.95
CA LEU A 220 24.88 20.86 2.68
C LEU A 220 25.87 20.97 3.84
N GLY A 221 26.70 19.96 4.08
CA GLY A 221 27.63 19.93 5.21
C GLY A 221 26.95 19.90 6.58
N VAL A 222 25.72 19.42 6.66
CA VAL A 222 25.00 19.18 7.92
C VAL A 222 25.55 17.89 8.54
N ASP A 223 25.92 17.95 9.82
CA ASP A 223 26.45 16.80 10.54
C ASP A 223 25.41 15.67 10.62
N THR A 224 25.75 14.51 10.04
CA THR A 224 24.90 13.32 10.01
C THR A 224 25.14 12.37 11.19
N ASP A 225 26.19 12.60 11.98
CA ASP A 225 26.65 11.75 13.08
C ASP A 225 26.24 12.28 14.47
N VAL A 226 25.19 13.10 14.54
CA VAL A 226 24.57 13.49 15.82
C VAL A 226 24.08 12.24 16.56
N LYS A 227 24.78 11.86 17.63
CA LYS A 227 24.48 10.70 18.49
C LYS A 227 23.73 11.09 19.76
N ASP A 228 23.86 12.36 20.18
CA ASP A 228 23.26 12.91 21.38
C ASP A 228 22.48 14.18 20.98
N LEU A 229 21.20 14.04 20.63
CA LEU A 229 20.28 15.18 20.55
C LEU A 229 19.75 15.40 21.97
N ASP A 230 20.09 16.52 22.59
CA ASP A 230 19.51 16.93 23.87
C ASP A 230 18.00 17.15 23.67
N GLU A 231 17.15 16.66 24.57
CA GLU A 231 15.68 16.76 24.47
C GLU A 231 15.20 18.22 24.30
N THR A 232 16.03 19.19 24.69
CA THR A 232 15.79 20.63 24.58
C THR A 232 16.12 21.25 23.21
N ASP A 233 16.96 20.61 22.38
CA ASP A 233 17.25 21.03 21.00
C ASP A 233 16.25 20.47 19.98
N ILE A 234 15.38 19.57 20.44
CA ILE A 234 14.17 19.17 19.73
C ILE A 234 13.25 20.39 19.78
N LEU A 235 13.25 21.18 18.70
CA LEU A 235 12.18 22.13 18.45
C LEU A 235 10.89 21.39 18.72
N ASP A 236 10.09 21.90 19.68
CA ASP A 236 8.73 21.46 19.95
C ASP A 236 8.08 21.26 18.60
N ILE A 237 8.07 19.99 18.16
CA ILE A 237 7.26 19.58 17.06
C ILE A 237 5.92 19.89 17.69
N LYS A 238 5.28 20.96 17.23
CA LYS A 238 3.83 20.96 17.21
C LYS A 238 3.49 19.79 16.33
N GLU A 239 3.53 18.60 16.94
CA GLU A 239 2.49 17.66 16.81
C GLU A 239 1.25 18.54 16.94
N THR A 240 0.69 18.91 15.80
CA THR A 240 -0.72 18.60 15.63
C THR A 240 -0.83 17.15 16.03
N ASN A 241 -0.96 16.94 17.34
CA ASN A 241 -1.46 15.78 18.00
C ASN A 241 -2.91 15.70 17.55
N ASP A 242 -3.10 15.42 16.26
CA ASP A 242 -4.25 14.69 15.80
C ASP A 242 -4.08 13.35 16.47
N LYS A 243 -4.70 13.26 17.66
CA LYS A 243 -4.77 12.10 18.55
C LYS A 243 -4.83 10.81 17.73
N LYS A 244 -3.66 10.25 17.41
CA LYS A 244 -3.52 8.89 16.87
C LYS A 244 -3.89 7.96 18.01
N GLY A 245 -5.18 7.69 18.12
CA GLY A 245 -5.73 6.81 19.14
C GLY A 245 -7.24 6.73 19.08
N ASP A 246 -7.91 7.82 18.69
CA ASP A 246 -9.33 7.97 19.01
C ASP A 246 -10.25 8.39 17.86
N CYS A 247 -9.72 8.85 16.73
CA CYS A 247 -10.55 9.33 15.63
C CYS A 247 -10.03 8.94 14.23
N ILE A 248 -10.95 8.77 13.29
CA ILE A 248 -10.74 8.52 11.87
C ILE A 248 -11.25 9.74 11.11
N LEU A 249 -10.40 10.31 10.25
CA LEU A 249 -10.76 11.45 9.42
C LEU A 249 -11.04 11.01 7.98
N LEU A 250 -12.30 11.09 7.59
CA LEU A 250 -12.79 10.97 6.22
C LEU A 250 -12.84 12.35 5.55
N GLN A 251 -12.81 12.38 4.21
CA GLN A 251 -12.80 13.64 3.46
C GLN A 251 -13.88 13.65 2.39
N TYR A 252 -14.53 14.80 2.22
CA TYR A 252 -15.45 15.05 1.12
C TYR A 252 -14.93 16.17 0.23
N LYS A 253 -15.12 16.02 -1.08
CA LYS A 253 -14.89 17.07 -2.06
C LYS A 253 -15.92 16.92 -3.18
N GLY A 254 -16.64 17.99 -3.46
CA GLY A 254 -17.56 18.11 -4.57
C GLY A 254 -16.82 17.99 -5.90
N MET A 255 -17.26 17.05 -6.72
CA MET A 255 -16.70 16.82 -8.03
C MET A 255 -17.47 17.62 -9.08
N LYS A 256 -16.74 18.26 -10.00
CA LYS A 256 -17.35 19.01 -11.09
C LYS A 256 -17.84 18.06 -12.19
N PRO A 257 -19.02 18.30 -12.77
CA PRO A 257 -19.45 17.58 -13.97
C PRO A 257 -18.41 17.67 -15.07
N THR A 258 -18.15 16.55 -15.73
CA THR A 258 -17.27 16.46 -16.89
C THR A 258 -18.12 16.22 -18.14
N ASP A 259 -17.99 17.11 -19.13
CA ASP A 259 -18.64 16.95 -20.42
C ASP A 259 -17.76 16.11 -21.35
N LEU A 260 -18.20 14.88 -21.63
CA LEU A 260 -17.51 13.96 -22.54
C LEU A 260 -17.32 14.53 -23.95
N GLY A 261 -18.22 15.41 -24.42
CA GLY A 261 -18.12 16.05 -25.73
C GLY A 261 -16.92 16.99 -25.84
N THR A 262 -16.59 17.71 -24.75
CA THR A 262 -15.43 18.61 -24.70
C THR A 262 -14.09 17.89 -24.75
N LEU A 263 -14.07 16.59 -24.42
CA LEU A 263 -12.86 15.76 -24.39
C LEU A 263 -12.55 15.11 -25.75
N GLY A 264 -13.34 15.39 -26.81
CA GLY A 264 -13.15 14.83 -28.15
C GLY A 264 -13.31 13.31 -28.21
N LEU A 265 -14.11 12.74 -27.31
CA LEU A 265 -14.29 11.30 -27.19
C LEU A 265 -15.31 10.76 -28.20
N GLU A 266 -14.97 9.64 -28.82
CA GLU A 266 -15.78 8.98 -29.84
C GLU A 266 -16.48 7.75 -29.27
N LYS A 267 -17.61 7.36 -29.85
CA LYS A 267 -18.29 6.12 -29.46
C LYS A 267 -17.45 4.91 -29.84
N CYS A 268 -17.28 4.00 -28.88
CA CYS A 268 -16.62 2.72 -29.15
C CYS A 268 -17.46 1.82 -30.05
N LYS A 269 -16.79 0.96 -30.82
CA LYS A 269 -17.39 -0.15 -31.56
C LYS A 269 -16.77 -1.45 -31.05
N ALA A 270 -17.56 -2.48 -30.77
CA ALA A 270 -17.05 -3.78 -30.33
C ALA A 270 -16.08 -4.42 -31.35
N THR A 271 -16.09 -3.96 -32.59
CA THR A 271 -15.18 -4.45 -33.65
C THR A 271 -13.72 -4.06 -33.44
N ALA A 272 -13.41 -3.08 -32.58
CA ALA A 272 -12.03 -2.69 -32.30
C ALA A 272 -11.27 -3.84 -31.61
N LYS A 273 -10.00 -4.05 -31.99
CA LYS A 273 -9.17 -5.18 -31.53
C LYS A 273 -9.18 -5.33 -30.00
N PHE A 274 -9.00 -4.23 -29.29
CA PHE A 274 -9.02 -4.21 -27.82
C PHE A 274 -10.32 -4.77 -27.22
N PHE A 275 -11.50 -4.41 -27.76
CA PHE A 275 -12.78 -4.93 -27.27
C PHE A 275 -13.03 -6.38 -27.68
N LYS A 276 -12.55 -6.80 -28.86
CA LYS A 276 -12.57 -8.20 -29.27
C LYS A 276 -11.73 -9.07 -28.34
N ASP A 277 -10.52 -8.61 -28.01
CA ASP A 277 -9.60 -9.31 -27.12
C ASP A 277 -10.20 -9.42 -25.70
N ALA A 278 -10.89 -8.38 -25.23
CA ALA A 278 -11.66 -8.39 -23.97
C ALA A 278 -13.02 -9.12 -24.07
N LYS A 279 -13.38 -9.65 -25.25
CA LYS A 279 -14.68 -10.27 -25.54
C LYS A 279 -15.88 -9.41 -25.11
N LEU A 280 -15.81 -8.08 -25.28
CA LEU A 280 -16.87 -7.14 -24.91
C LEU A 280 -17.82 -6.91 -26.09
N SER A 281 -19.12 -7.14 -25.88
CA SER A 281 -20.17 -6.85 -26.87
C SER A 281 -20.58 -5.38 -26.84
N ASP A 282 -21.27 -4.92 -27.89
CA ASP A 282 -21.82 -3.55 -27.96
C ASP A 282 -22.75 -3.26 -26.77
N HIS A 283 -23.48 -4.26 -26.28
CA HIS A 283 -24.30 -4.14 -25.07
C HIS A 283 -23.49 -3.67 -23.84
N TYR A 284 -22.32 -4.27 -23.58
CA TYR A 284 -21.48 -3.86 -22.44
C TYR A 284 -20.81 -2.50 -22.67
N ILE A 285 -20.42 -2.21 -23.90
CA ILE A 285 -19.89 -0.90 -24.30
C ILE A 285 -20.93 0.19 -24.01
N GLU A 286 -22.19 -0.01 -24.40
CA GLU A 286 -23.29 0.92 -24.14
C GLU A 286 -23.64 0.99 -22.65
N ARG A 287 -23.73 -0.16 -21.97
CA ARG A 287 -24.06 -0.27 -20.53
C ARG A 287 -23.08 0.49 -19.64
N PHE A 288 -21.80 0.51 -20.00
CA PHE A 288 -20.75 1.25 -19.29
C PHE A 288 -20.37 2.57 -19.96
N GLN A 289 -21.03 2.92 -21.06
CA GLN A 289 -20.77 4.14 -21.85
C GLN A 289 -19.28 4.27 -22.20
N LEU A 290 -18.64 3.18 -22.61
CA LEU A 290 -17.23 3.19 -22.96
C LEU A 290 -17.01 4.04 -24.20
N MET A 291 -15.99 4.89 -24.13
CA MET A 291 -15.64 5.82 -25.19
C MET A 291 -14.20 5.58 -25.64
N TYR A 292 -13.84 6.08 -26.81
CA TYR A 292 -12.48 6.01 -27.34
C TYR A 292 -11.94 7.42 -27.56
N ALA A 293 -10.72 7.65 -27.08
CA ALA A 293 -9.99 8.88 -27.34
C ALA A 293 -9.19 8.74 -28.65
N GLY A 294 -9.82 9.11 -29.77
CA GLY A 294 -9.19 9.13 -31.09
C GLY A 294 -8.30 10.36 -31.33
N ASP A 295 -8.04 10.69 -32.58
CA ASP A 295 -7.13 11.78 -32.95
C ASP A 295 -7.62 13.16 -32.46
N ASN A 296 -8.94 13.34 -32.41
CA ASN A 296 -9.59 14.59 -31.97
C ASN A 296 -9.63 14.77 -30.45
N ALA A 297 -9.26 13.74 -29.68
CA ALA A 297 -9.23 13.81 -28.23
C ALA A 297 -8.02 14.62 -27.74
N ASP A 298 -8.13 15.12 -26.51
CA ASP A 298 -7.01 15.77 -25.81
C ASP A 298 -5.76 14.88 -25.86
N ASP A 299 -4.60 15.50 -26.12
CA ASP A 299 -3.32 14.81 -26.34
C ASP A 299 -2.98 13.78 -25.24
N TYR A 300 -3.35 14.07 -23.99
CA TYR A 300 -3.04 13.20 -22.86
C TYR A 300 -3.97 11.97 -22.76
N LEU A 301 -5.17 12.00 -23.36
CA LEU A 301 -6.06 10.84 -23.45
C LEU A 301 -5.96 10.07 -24.76
N ARG A 302 -5.41 10.67 -25.83
CA ARG A 302 -5.31 10.06 -27.16
C ARG A 302 -4.78 8.61 -27.11
N GLY A 303 -5.42 7.72 -27.86
CA GLY A 303 -5.10 6.30 -27.94
C GLY A 303 -5.57 5.48 -26.75
N ARG A 304 -6.63 5.90 -26.05
CA ARG A 304 -7.13 5.21 -24.85
C ARG A 304 -8.60 4.85 -24.96
N VAL A 305 -8.97 3.72 -24.36
CA VAL A 305 -10.36 3.44 -23.99
C VAL A 305 -10.68 4.20 -22.72
N CYS A 306 -11.71 5.02 -22.79
CA CYS A 306 -12.16 5.91 -21.74
C CYS A 306 -13.38 5.31 -21.02
N PHE A 307 -13.26 5.23 -19.70
CA PHE A 307 -14.27 4.80 -18.74
C PHE A 307 -14.84 6.04 -18.05
N PRO A 308 -16.05 6.50 -18.38
CA PRO A 308 -16.68 7.60 -17.67
C PRO A 308 -16.93 7.22 -16.21
N VAL A 309 -16.39 8.02 -15.30
CA VAL A 309 -16.59 7.88 -13.86
C VAL A 309 -17.77 8.74 -13.46
N LYS A 310 -18.76 8.11 -12.84
CA LYS A 310 -20.00 8.75 -12.41
C LYS A 310 -20.04 8.87 -10.89
N ASP A 311 -20.62 9.96 -10.41
CA ASP A 311 -21.00 10.09 -9.01
C ASP A 311 -22.28 9.28 -8.69
N GLU A 312 -22.71 9.29 -7.43
CA GLU A 312 -23.90 8.56 -6.97
C GLU A 312 -25.21 8.97 -7.68
N THR A 313 -25.25 10.16 -8.29
CA THR A 313 -26.41 10.65 -9.03
C THR A 313 -26.41 10.17 -10.48
N GLY A 314 -25.31 9.56 -10.93
CA GLY A 314 -25.10 9.14 -12.32
C GLY A 314 -24.51 10.24 -13.21
N GLN A 315 -24.18 11.41 -12.64
CA GLN A 315 -23.50 12.48 -13.36
C GLN A 315 -22.05 12.10 -13.59
N VAL A 316 -21.57 12.27 -14.83
CA VAL A 316 -20.16 12.04 -15.15
C VAL A 316 -19.33 13.14 -14.49
N VAL A 317 -18.36 12.73 -13.67
CA VAL A 317 -17.47 13.61 -12.89
C VAL A 317 -15.99 13.45 -13.29
N GLY A 318 -15.70 12.50 -14.16
CA GLY A 318 -14.38 12.32 -14.74
C GLY A 318 -14.32 11.15 -15.71
N VAL A 319 -13.13 10.90 -16.21
CA VAL A 319 -12.81 9.83 -17.16
C VAL A 319 -11.49 9.21 -16.76
N MET A 320 -11.47 7.88 -16.70
CA MET A 320 -10.25 7.09 -16.60
C MET A 320 -9.97 6.49 -17.98
N GLY A 321 -8.76 6.66 -18.52
CA GLY A 321 -8.38 6.23 -19.87
C GLY A 321 -7.31 5.15 -19.83
N LYS A 322 -7.62 3.93 -20.25
CA LYS A 322 -6.67 2.81 -20.40
C LYS A 322 -6.04 2.81 -21.77
N ASN A 323 -4.72 2.66 -21.84
CA ASN A 323 -3.98 2.53 -23.09
C ASN A 323 -4.46 1.31 -23.88
N VAL A 324 -4.72 1.48 -25.18
CA VAL A 324 -5.17 0.38 -26.05
C VAL A 324 -4.05 -0.60 -26.40
N ILE A 325 -2.80 -0.14 -26.34
CA ILE A 325 -1.62 -0.99 -26.55
C ILE A 325 -1.06 -1.44 -25.20
N SER A 326 -0.54 -2.65 -25.15
CA SER A 326 0.09 -3.19 -23.94
C SER A 326 1.44 -2.51 -23.68
N LYS A 327 1.97 -2.72 -22.47
CA LYS A 327 3.31 -2.27 -22.09
C LYS A 327 4.38 -2.84 -23.02
N GLU A 328 4.28 -4.13 -23.35
CA GLU A 328 5.20 -4.80 -24.28
C GLU A 328 5.12 -4.22 -25.69
N GLU A 329 3.90 -3.99 -26.19
CA GLU A 329 3.69 -3.41 -27.52
C GLU A 329 4.20 -1.97 -27.59
N HIS A 330 4.01 -1.18 -26.54
CA HIS A 330 4.59 0.16 -26.39
C HIS A 330 6.11 0.14 -26.54
N TYR A 331 6.82 -0.67 -25.75
CA TYR A 331 8.28 -0.73 -25.86
C TYR A 331 8.74 -1.26 -27.20
N LYS A 332 8.06 -2.26 -27.76
CA LYS A 332 8.36 -2.77 -29.10
C LYS A 332 8.26 -1.66 -30.15
N ASN A 333 7.18 -0.88 -30.12
CA ASN A 333 6.96 0.23 -31.04
C ASN A 333 8.02 1.32 -30.87
N GLU A 334 8.33 1.72 -29.63
CA GLU A 334 9.36 2.73 -29.35
C GLU A 334 10.76 2.26 -29.74
N LEU A 335 11.07 0.97 -29.57
CA LEU A 335 12.33 0.38 -30.02
C LEU A 335 12.47 0.45 -31.56
N THR A 336 11.37 0.26 -32.31
CA THR A 336 11.41 0.31 -33.78
C THR A 336 11.50 1.72 -34.36
N LYS A 337 10.94 2.73 -33.67
CA LYS A 337 10.97 4.13 -34.12
C LYS A 337 12.32 4.81 -33.90
N ARG A 338 13.12 4.29 -32.96
CA ARG A 338 14.35 4.93 -32.48
C ARG A 338 15.59 4.27 -33.07
N LYS A 339 16.55 5.09 -33.47
CA LYS A 339 17.89 4.61 -33.84
C LYS A 339 18.78 4.63 -32.60
N PHE A 340 19.05 3.46 -32.05
CA PHE A 340 20.02 3.31 -30.96
C PHE A 340 21.42 3.08 -31.53
N ILE A 341 22.45 3.59 -30.84
CA ILE A 341 23.85 3.36 -31.18
C ILE A 341 24.17 1.86 -31.02
N GLU A 342 25.04 1.31 -31.87
CA GLU A 342 25.53 -0.06 -31.73
C GLU A 342 26.20 -0.26 -30.35
N GLY A 343 25.96 -1.43 -29.73
CA GLY A 343 26.51 -1.78 -28.42
C GLY A 343 25.66 -1.41 -27.20
N VAL A 344 24.54 -0.70 -27.36
CA VAL A 344 23.60 -0.41 -26.25
C VAL A 344 22.78 -1.67 -25.90
N SER A 345 22.77 -2.05 -24.62
CA SER A 345 22.03 -3.23 -24.13
C SER A 345 20.51 -3.04 -24.23
N TYR A 346 19.75 -4.14 -24.20
CA TYR A 346 18.29 -4.08 -24.22
C TYR A 346 17.74 -3.29 -23.02
N GLU A 347 18.27 -3.53 -21.83
CA GLU A 347 17.88 -2.85 -20.58
C GLU A 347 18.14 -1.34 -20.68
N GLN A 348 19.28 -0.94 -21.24
CA GLN A 348 19.61 0.48 -21.45
C GLN A 348 18.66 1.15 -22.44
N LYS A 349 18.23 0.43 -23.50
CA LYS A 349 17.22 0.96 -24.44
C LYS A 349 15.87 1.16 -23.75
N LEU A 350 15.45 0.22 -22.90
CA LEU A 350 14.22 0.36 -22.13
C LEU A 350 14.28 1.54 -21.16
N GLN A 351 15.40 1.74 -20.47
CA GLN A 351 15.58 2.92 -19.59
C GLN A 351 15.48 4.25 -20.35
N VAL A 352 16.00 4.31 -21.59
CA VAL A 352 15.86 5.51 -22.44
C VAL A 352 14.40 5.74 -22.83
N ILE A 353 13.68 4.68 -23.20
CA ILE A 353 12.25 4.77 -23.55
C ILE A 353 11.44 5.21 -22.33
N ASP A 354 11.69 4.65 -21.15
CA ASP A 354 11.01 5.01 -19.90
C ASP A 354 11.19 6.48 -19.53
N ARG A 355 12.38 7.04 -19.76
CA ARG A 355 12.65 8.45 -19.45
C ARG A 355 12.02 9.43 -20.42
N THR A 356 11.81 9.03 -21.68
CA THR A 356 11.40 9.97 -22.75
C THR A 356 9.95 9.80 -23.17
N THR A 357 9.42 8.58 -23.13
CA THR A 357 8.05 8.22 -23.46
C THR A 357 7.59 7.08 -22.53
N PRO A 358 7.43 7.35 -21.22
CA PRO A 358 7.04 6.32 -20.27
C PRO A 358 5.69 5.71 -20.64
N TYR A 359 5.60 4.38 -20.53
CA TYR A 359 4.33 3.70 -20.64
C TYR A 359 3.43 4.09 -19.46
N ASN A 360 2.29 4.67 -19.77
CA ASN A 360 1.26 4.99 -18.78
C ASN A 360 0.04 4.16 -19.11
N GLU A 361 -0.25 3.13 -18.31
CA GLU A 361 -1.41 2.28 -18.55
C GLU A 361 -2.71 3.07 -18.43
N TYR A 362 -2.83 3.87 -17.37
CA TYR A 362 -4.01 4.70 -17.12
C TYR A 362 -3.69 6.19 -17.05
N LYS A 363 -4.62 7.01 -17.51
CA LYS A 363 -4.60 8.47 -17.34
C LYS A 363 -6.01 9.00 -17.06
N THR A 364 -6.11 10.14 -16.39
CA THR A 364 -7.38 10.79 -16.10
C THR A 364 -7.55 12.09 -16.88
N ASN A 365 -8.78 12.55 -17.08
CA ASN A 365 -9.01 13.91 -17.58
C ASN A 365 -8.48 14.99 -16.64
N ILE A 366 -8.09 16.13 -17.21
CA ILE A 366 -7.64 17.28 -16.42
C ILE A 366 -8.77 17.72 -15.48
N GLY A 367 -8.41 17.96 -14.22
CA GLY A 367 -9.36 18.38 -13.19
C GLY A 367 -10.12 17.25 -12.49
N PHE A 368 -10.06 16.02 -13.00
CA PHE A 368 -10.63 14.86 -12.30
C PHE A 368 -9.72 14.41 -11.16
N ASN A 369 -10.29 14.27 -9.97
CA ASN A 369 -9.60 13.77 -8.78
C ASN A 369 -10.14 12.40 -8.38
N LYS A 370 -9.44 11.35 -8.81
CA LYS A 370 -9.80 9.96 -8.52
C LYS A 370 -9.86 9.62 -7.02
N SER A 371 -9.15 10.36 -6.16
CA SER A 371 -9.19 10.18 -4.71
C SER A 371 -10.55 10.49 -4.08
N PHE A 372 -11.50 11.05 -4.83
CA PHE A 372 -12.86 11.35 -4.35
C PHE A 372 -13.93 10.70 -5.23
N ALA A 373 -13.56 9.65 -5.97
CA ALA A 373 -14.48 8.93 -6.83
C ALA A 373 -14.20 7.43 -6.80
N LEU A 374 -15.26 6.66 -7.01
CA LEU A 374 -15.23 5.21 -7.20
C LEU A 374 -15.90 4.91 -8.52
N TYR A 375 -15.23 4.19 -9.42
CA TYR A 375 -15.86 3.78 -10.66
C TYR A 375 -17.01 2.82 -10.36
N ASN A 376 -18.15 2.97 -11.06
CA ASN A 376 -19.37 2.16 -10.93
C ASN A 376 -20.12 2.30 -9.57
N ILE A 377 -19.82 3.31 -8.76
CA ILE A 377 -20.54 3.55 -7.50
C ILE A 377 -22.03 3.87 -7.71
N ASP A 378 -22.37 4.53 -8.83
CA ASP A 378 -23.73 4.89 -9.23
C ASP A 378 -24.67 3.68 -9.38
N LYS A 379 -24.10 2.51 -9.71
CA LYS A 379 -24.80 1.23 -9.77
C LYS A 379 -24.62 0.42 -8.49
N ALA A 380 -23.40 0.32 -7.98
CA ALA A 380 -23.10 -0.47 -6.79
C ALA A 380 -23.88 0.00 -5.55
N ALA A 381 -24.10 1.31 -5.40
CA ALA A 381 -24.87 1.88 -4.30
C ALA A 381 -26.37 1.55 -4.36
N LYS A 382 -26.90 1.20 -5.54
CA LYS A 382 -28.32 0.84 -5.75
C LYS A 382 -28.57 -0.67 -5.66
N SER A 383 -27.51 -1.46 -5.53
CA SER A 383 -27.61 -2.91 -5.50
C SER A 383 -27.90 -3.41 -4.09
N GLU A 384 -28.97 -4.20 -3.97
CA GLU A 384 -29.38 -4.89 -2.74
C GLU A 384 -28.49 -6.09 -2.38
N LEU A 385 -27.52 -6.45 -3.23
CA LEU A 385 -26.61 -7.56 -2.96
C LEU A 385 -25.86 -7.33 -1.64
N ASN A 386 -25.77 -8.35 -0.80
CA ASN A 386 -25.03 -8.25 0.47
C ASN A 386 -23.51 -8.52 0.30
N ARG A 387 -22.96 -8.24 -0.89
CA ARG A 387 -21.55 -8.43 -1.24
C ARG A 387 -21.05 -7.27 -2.09
N LEU A 388 -19.84 -6.80 -1.82
CA LEU A 388 -19.18 -5.73 -2.56
C LEU A 388 -17.78 -6.16 -2.98
N PHE A 389 -17.49 -6.05 -4.27
CA PHE A 389 -16.14 -6.27 -4.80
C PHE A 389 -15.45 -4.93 -5.02
N ILE A 390 -14.24 -4.77 -4.50
CA ILE A 390 -13.45 -3.53 -4.66
C ILE A 390 -12.21 -3.86 -5.48
N TRP A 391 -12.18 -3.39 -6.73
CA TRP A 391 -11.13 -3.64 -7.71
C TRP A 391 -10.18 -2.45 -7.86
N ASN A 392 -9.03 -2.67 -8.49
CA ASN A 392 -8.04 -1.61 -8.70
C ASN A 392 -8.32 -0.81 -9.97
N SER A 393 -8.93 -1.43 -11.00
CA SER A 393 -9.20 -0.77 -12.28
C SER A 393 -10.64 -0.92 -12.81
N PRO A 394 -11.12 0.02 -13.66
CA PRO A 394 -12.48 -0.03 -14.23
C PRO A 394 -12.77 -1.25 -15.11
N ASP A 395 -11.79 -1.74 -15.85
CA ASP A 395 -11.92 -2.91 -16.73
C ASP A 395 -12.05 -4.23 -15.96
N GLU A 396 -11.48 -4.31 -14.76
CA GLU A 396 -11.73 -5.42 -13.83
C GLU A 396 -13.18 -5.45 -13.36
N VAL A 397 -13.74 -4.28 -13.01
CA VAL A 397 -15.16 -4.15 -12.65
C VAL A 397 -16.06 -4.60 -13.80
N ILE A 398 -15.76 -4.17 -15.02
CA ILE A 398 -16.54 -4.58 -16.20
C ILE A 398 -16.43 -6.08 -16.44
N SER A 399 -15.23 -6.65 -16.30
CA SER A 399 -15.03 -8.09 -16.45
C SER A 399 -15.83 -8.87 -15.42
N MET A 400 -15.83 -8.42 -14.17
CA MET A 400 -16.63 -9.02 -13.09
C MET A 400 -18.13 -8.93 -13.39
N VAL A 401 -18.63 -7.74 -13.73
CA VAL A 401 -20.06 -7.55 -14.04
C VAL A 401 -20.47 -8.39 -15.26
N LYS A 402 -19.58 -8.52 -16.25
CA LYS A 402 -19.86 -9.31 -17.45
C LYS A 402 -19.95 -10.81 -17.15
N GLU A 403 -19.05 -11.33 -16.33
CA GLU A 403 -18.95 -12.77 -16.06
C GLU A 403 -19.98 -13.24 -15.02
N PHE A 404 -20.30 -12.42 -14.03
CA PHE A 404 -21.15 -12.82 -12.89
C PHE A 404 -22.47 -12.05 -12.77
N ASN A 405 -22.69 -11.06 -13.64
CA ASN A 405 -23.84 -10.16 -13.57
C ASN A 405 -24.03 -9.50 -12.18
N HIS A 406 -22.94 -9.31 -11.44
CA HIS A 406 -22.96 -8.68 -10.13
C HIS A 406 -22.64 -7.19 -10.26
N GLU A 407 -23.67 -6.35 -10.13
CA GLU A 407 -23.51 -4.90 -10.29
C GLU A 407 -22.83 -4.22 -9.09
N LYS A 408 -22.73 -4.89 -7.95
CA LYS A 408 -22.11 -4.39 -6.72
C LYS A 408 -20.59 -4.58 -6.72
N ALA A 409 -19.95 -3.95 -7.70
CA ALA A 409 -18.51 -3.79 -7.78
C ALA A 409 -18.13 -2.33 -8.00
N VAL A 410 -17.02 -1.94 -7.41
CA VAL A 410 -16.42 -0.62 -7.60
C VAL A 410 -14.94 -0.75 -7.90
N SER A 411 -14.35 0.30 -8.50
CA SER A 411 -12.90 0.41 -8.60
C SER A 411 -12.38 1.69 -7.94
N ILE A 412 -11.28 1.54 -7.21
CA ILE A 412 -10.57 2.63 -6.52
C ILE A 412 -9.60 3.39 -7.44
N MET A 413 -9.33 2.89 -8.65
CA MET A 413 -8.52 3.59 -9.67
C MET A 413 -7.09 3.95 -9.21
N GLN A 414 -6.60 3.31 -8.15
CA GLN A 414 -5.29 3.47 -7.52
C GLN A 414 -5.01 2.26 -6.62
N ASP A 415 -3.85 2.21 -5.98
CA ASP A 415 -3.46 1.01 -5.20
C ASP A 415 -4.15 0.95 -3.84
N VAL A 416 -4.34 2.12 -3.21
CA VAL A 416 -4.80 2.23 -1.82
C VAL A 416 -5.98 3.18 -1.70
N LEU A 417 -7.00 2.80 -0.93
CA LEU A 417 -8.16 3.62 -0.59
C LEU A 417 -7.75 4.96 0.03
N SER A 418 -8.21 6.05 -0.60
CA SER A 418 -8.08 7.40 -0.05
C SER A 418 -9.14 7.68 1.03
N LYS A 419 -8.96 8.76 1.79
CA LYS A 419 -9.98 9.27 2.71
C LYS A 419 -11.31 9.61 2.02
N GLY A 420 -11.26 10.08 0.78
CA GLY A 420 -12.44 10.40 -0.02
C GLY A 420 -13.19 9.16 -0.51
N GLN A 421 -12.47 8.13 -0.92
CA GLN A 421 -13.07 6.85 -1.32
C GLN A 421 -13.63 6.09 -0.13
N LEU A 422 -12.94 6.11 1.01
CA LEU A 422 -13.47 5.60 2.27
C LEU A 422 -14.75 6.32 2.67
N TYR A 423 -14.81 7.65 2.49
CA TYR A 423 -16.04 8.40 2.72
C TYR A 423 -17.19 7.93 1.83
N LEU A 424 -16.96 7.68 0.55
CA LEU A 424 -18.00 7.17 -0.36
C LEU A 424 -18.48 5.77 0.08
N LEU A 425 -17.57 4.86 0.41
CA LEU A 425 -17.92 3.52 0.91
C LEU A 425 -18.70 3.61 2.22
N TYR A 426 -18.24 4.45 3.15
CA TYR A 426 -18.93 4.71 4.41
C TYR A 426 -20.34 5.27 4.16
N LYS A 427 -20.46 6.36 3.40
CA LYS A 427 -21.70 7.06 3.10
C LYS A 427 -22.77 6.10 2.56
N HIS A 428 -22.39 5.21 1.63
CA HIS A 428 -23.33 4.34 0.94
C HIS A 428 -23.60 3.01 1.67
N PHE A 429 -22.68 2.54 2.50
CA PHE A 429 -22.77 1.21 3.10
C PHE A 429 -22.70 1.20 4.64
N LYS A 430 -22.74 2.37 5.31
CA LYS A 430 -22.67 2.47 6.77
C LYS A 430 -23.68 1.56 7.48
N ASP A 431 -24.92 1.50 7.00
CA ASP A 431 -26.01 0.79 7.68
C ASP A 431 -25.92 -0.73 7.50
N VAL A 432 -25.07 -1.18 6.57
CA VAL A 432 -24.86 -2.60 6.24
C VAL A 432 -23.43 -3.07 6.51
N ARG A 433 -22.54 -2.22 7.03
CA ARG A 433 -21.11 -2.54 7.23
C ARG A 433 -20.84 -3.75 8.14
N GLY A 434 -21.78 -4.04 9.05
CA GLY A 434 -21.74 -5.22 9.93
C GLY A 434 -22.13 -6.54 9.25
N LYS A 435 -22.75 -6.50 8.07
CA LYS A 435 -23.23 -7.69 7.34
C LYS A 435 -22.71 -7.80 5.90
N LEU A 436 -22.25 -6.69 5.32
CA LEU A 436 -21.77 -6.63 3.94
C LEU A 436 -20.45 -7.38 3.81
N LYS A 437 -20.41 -8.39 2.94
CA LYS A 437 -19.19 -9.13 2.59
C LYS A 437 -18.38 -8.32 1.58
N ILE A 438 -17.19 -7.87 1.96
CA ILE A 438 -16.25 -7.15 1.08
C ILE A 438 -15.20 -8.12 0.56
N TYR A 439 -14.99 -8.11 -0.76
CA TYR A 439 -13.99 -8.92 -1.44
C TYR A 439 -12.92 -8.02 -2.05
N LEU A 440 -11.67 -8.26 -1.67
CA LEU A 440 -10.48 -7.58 -2.17
C LEU A 440 -9.63 -8.57 -3.02
N PRO A 441 -9.33 -8.24 -4.28
CA PRO A 441 -8.51 -9.09 -5.14
C PRO A 441 -7.03 -9.00 -4.74
N LEU A 442 -6.38 -10.14 -4.51
CA LEU A 442 -4.94 -10.26 -4.41
C LEU A 442 -4.41 -10.86 -5.70
N LYS A 443 -3.63 -10.09 -6.46
CA LYS A 443 -3.01 -10.55 -7.69
C LYS A 443 -1.64 -11.13 -7.39
N ASP A 444 -1.50 -12.43 -7.61
CA ASP A 444 -0.24 -13.12 -7.39
C ASP A 444 0.81 -12.67 -8.41
N GLY A 445 2.02 -12.38 -7.93
CA GLY A 445 3.14 -11.93 -8.77
C GLY A 445 3.16 -10.43 -9.09
N GLU A 446 2.13 -9.65 -8.73
CA GLU A 446 2.21 -8.18 -8.77
C GLU A 446 2.99 -7.64 -7.56
N PRO A 447 4.05 -6.82 -7.75
CA PRO A 447 4.80 -6.23 -6.64
C PRO A 447 3.89 -5.41 -5.71
N ASN A 448 4.10 -5.56 -4.39
CA ASN A 448 3.38 -4.84 -3.33
C ASN A 448 1.86 -5.07 -3.27
N SER A 449 1.29 -5.90 -4.15
CA SER A 449 -0.14 -6.24 -4.18
C SER A 449 -0.65 -6.72 -2.81
N SER A 450 0.12 -7.55 -2.10
CA SER A 450 -0.25 -8.01 -0.75
C SER A 450 -0.26 -6.92 0.31
N GLU A 451 0.62 -5.92 0.19
CA GLU A 451 0.71 -4.79 1.13
C GLU A 451 -0.49 -3.87 0.93
N TYR A 452 -0.79 -3.50 -0.31
CA TYR A 452 -1.94 -2.65 -0.65
C TYR A 452 -3.27 -3.27 -0.26
N VAL A 453 -3.45 -4.57 -0.51
CA VAL A 453 -4.67 -5.30 -0.13
C VAL A 453 -4.85 -5.31 1.39
N LYS A 454 -3.78 -5.55 2.16
CA LYS A 454 -3.82 -5.50 3.64
C LYS A 454 -4.12 -4.09 4.14
N GLU A 455 -3.49 -3.07 3.57
CA GLU A 455 -3.74 -1.68 3.95
C GLU A 455 -5.21 -1.29 3.70
N ASN A 456 -5.76 -1.69 2.55
CA ASN A 456 -7.16 -1.47 2.22
C ASN A 456 -8.10 -2.21 3.19
N ALA A 457 -7.80 -3.47 3.51
CA ALA A 457 -8.56 -4.24 4.50
C ALA A 457 -8.56 -3.55 5.87
N MET A 458 -7.41 -3.08 6.34
CA MET A 458 -7.29 -2.35 7.61
C MET A 458 -8.12 -1.06 7.61
N LYS A 459 -8.01 -0.24 6.55
CA LYS A 459 -8.77 1.02 6.44
C LYS A 459 -10.28 0.81 6.45
N LEU A 460 -10.77 -0.24 5.79
CA LEU A 460 -12.18 -0.61 5.78
C LEU A 460 -12.63 -1.08 7.16
N ALA A 461 -11.81 -1.88 7.83
CA ALA A 461 -12.13 -2.39 9.15
C ALA A 461 -12.15 -1.28 10.21
N GLU A 462 -11.28 -0.27 10.10
CA GLU A 462 -11.27 0.91 10.97
C GLU A 462 -12.60 1.67 10.92
N ILE A 463 -13.25 1.77 9.76
CA ILE A 463 -14.58 2.40 9.61
C ILE A 463 -15.75 1.44 9.85
N GLY A 464 -15.48 0.24 10.38
CA GLY A 464 -16.49 -0.68 10.90
C GLY A 464 -16.93 -1.80 9.97
N PHE A 465 -16.28 -2.03 8.82
CA PHE A 465 -16.58 -3.21 8.01
C PHE A 465 -16.03 -4.49 8.67
N LYS A 466 -16.90 -5.48 8.88
CA LYS A 466 -16.54 -6.70 9.64
C LYS A 466 -16.15 -7.89 8.78
N HIS A 467 -16.76 -8.03 7.61
CA HIS A 467 -16.62 -9.22 6.76
C HIS A 467 -15.77 -8.91 5.54
N ILE A 468 -14.44 -8.88 5.73
CA ILE A 468 -13.47 -8.59 4.66
C ILE A 468 -12.75 -9.87 4.27
N TYR A 469 -12.73 -10.15 2.98
CA TYR A 469 -12.17 -11.35 2.38
C TYR A 469 -11.15 -10.98 1.32
N ILE A 470 -10.01 -11.67 1.34
CA ILE A 470 -9.01 -11.61 0.29
C ILE A 470 -9.20 -12.84 -0.59
N PHE A 471 -9.32 -12.64 -1.89
CA PHE A 471 -9.35 -13.74 -2.85
C PHE A 471 -8.15 -13.64 -3.78
N HIS A 472 -7.42 -14.73 -3.91
CA HIS A 472 -6.22 -14.81 -4.74
C HIS A 472 -6.61 -14.97 -6.21
N ILE A 473 -5.87 -14.32 -7.11
CA ILE A 473 -6.05 -14.40 -8.56
C ILE A 473 -4.78 -15.00 -9.15
N GLU A 474 -4.85 -16.28 -9.52
CA GLU A 474 -3.79 -16.98 -10.26
C GLU A 474 -3.91 -16.69 -11.77
N ASP A 475 -2.77 -16.33 -12.38
CA ASP A 475 -2.46 -16.11 -13.80
C ASP A 475 -3.60 -15.75 -14.81
N TYR A 476 -3.43 -14.59 -15.46
CA TYR A 476 -4.35 -13.84 -16.34
C TYR A 476 -4.81 -14.50 -17.66
N LYS A 477 -4.87 -15.83 -17.77
CA LYS A 477 -5.32 -16.52 -18.99
C LYS A 477 -6.39 -17.54 -18.72
N SER A 478 -7.64 -17.07 -18.66
CA SER A 478 -8.82 -17.62 -19.35
C SER A 478 -10.09 -17.42 -18.53
N SER A 479 -11.18 -17.14 -19.26
CA SER A 479 -12.55 -16.90 -18.82
C SER A 479 -13.24 -18.16 -18.25
N PHE A 480 -12.57 -18.88 -17.36
CA PHE A 480 -13.06 -20.10 -16.68
C PHE A 480 -12.53 -20.22 -15.23
N LEU A 481 -11.82 -19.20 -14.73
CA LEU A 481 -11.01 -19.30 -13.51
C LEU A 481 -11.77 -19.00 -12.21
N LEU A 482 -12.82 -18.18 -12.22
CA LEU A 482 -13.43 -17.75 -10.95
C LEU A 482 -14.20 -18.84 -10.20
N GLU A 483 -14.84 -19.81 -10.86
CA GLU A 483 -15.39 -21.00 -10.18
C GLU A 483 -14.32 -21.79 -9.39
N PHE A 484 -13.03 -21.67 -9.78
CA PHE A 484 -11.90 -22.29 -9.10
C PHE A 484 -11.19 -21.33 -8.10
N LEU A 485 -11.14 -20.02 -8.39
CA LEU A 485 -10.51 -19.00 -7.52
C LEU A 485 -11.25 -18.80 -6.20
N TYR A 486 -12.53 -19.20 -6.12
CA TYR A 486 -13.31 -19.18 -4.89
C TYR A 486 -12.99 -20.32 -3.91
N SER A 487 -12.05 -21.22 -4.27
CA SER A 487 -11.51 -22.24 -3.35
C SER A 487 -10.40 -21.70 -2.42
N LYS A 488 -9.83 -20.52 -2.72
CA LYS A 488 -8.77 -19.85 -1.93
C LYS A 488 -9.20 -18.44 -1.52
N VAL A 489 -10.21 -18.37 -0.65
CA VAL A 489 -10.63 -17.11 -0.02
C VAL A 489 -10.14 -17.12 1.42
N ASP A 490 -9.25 -16.18 1.74
CA ASP A 490 -8.78 -15.97 3.11
C ASP A 490 -9.65 -14.89 3.76
N LYS A 491 -10.35 -15.26 4.84
CA LYS A 491 -10.97 -14.27 5.72
C LYS A 491 -9.85 -13.48 6.39
N VAL A 492 -9.92 -12.15 6.35
CA VAL A 492 -8.96 -11.32 7.05
C VAL A 492 -9.33 -11.30 8.53
N ASP A 493 -8.57 -12.04 9.34
CA ASP A 493 -8.72 -12.03 10.80
C ASP A 493 -8.14 -10.74 11.38
N ILE A 494 -8.96 -9.70 11.41
CA ILE A 494 -8.61 -8.42 12.02
C ILE A 494 -9.04 -8.44 13.48
N LYS A 495 -8.09 -8.73 14.38
CA LYS A 495 -8.32 -8.71 15.83
C LYS A 495 -8.14 -7.30 16.38
N ASP A 496 -9.00 -6.92 17.32
CA ASP A 496 -8.84 -5.75 18.19
C ASP A 496 -8.79 -4.36 17.50
N ILE A 497 -9.72 -4.06 16.60
CA ILE A 497 -9.99 -2.66 16.22
C ILE A 497 -10.88 -2.02 17.28
N SER A 498 -10.29 -1.11 18.07
CA SER A 498 -11.04 -0.23 18.95
C SER A 498 -11.97 0.67 18.13
N LYS A 499 -13.20 0.88 18.63
CA LYS A 499 -14.12 1.86 18.03
C LYS A 499 -13.50 3.25 18.15
N LYS A 500 -13.38 3.95 17.02
CA LYS A 500 -12.85 5.31 16.91
C LYS A 500 -13.98 6.26 16.50
N GLU A 501 -13.92 7.51 16.92
CA GLU A 501 -14.81 8.55 16.39
C GLU A 501 -14.58 8.71 14.88
N ILE A 502 -15.64 8.87 14.10
CA ILE A 502 -15.54 9.07 12.66
C ILE A 502 -15.90 10.50 12.35
N TRP A 503 -14.95 11.25 11.81
CA TRP A 503 -15.08 12.65 11.43
C TRP A 503 -15.07 12.80 9.92
N LEU A 504 -15.85 13.75 9.41
CA LEU A 504 -15.83 14.19 8.02
C LEU A 504 -15.27 15.59 7.92
N GLU A 505 -14.24 15.76 7.10
CA GLU A 505 -13.77 17.07 6.66
C GLU A 505 -14.29 17.35 5.25
N ASN A 506 -15.13 18.39 5.13
CA ASN A 506 -15.56 18.89 3.83
C ASN A 506 -14.50 19.85 3.30
N LEU A 507 -13.80 19.48 2.23
CA LEU A 507 -12.71 20.29 1.67
C LEU A 507 -13.20 21.53 0.90
N ASP A 508 -14.47 21.57 0.52
CA ASP A 508 -15.05 22.73 -0.17
C ASP A 508 -15.45 23.83 0.83
N THR A 509 -16.06 23.44 1.97
CA THR A 509 -16.47 24.38 3.03
C THR A 509 -15.42 24.57 4.13
N LYS A 510 -14.44 23.66 4.22
CA LYS A 510 -13.46 23.52 5.30
C LYS A 510 -14.06 23.18 6.67
N GLU A 511 -15.30 22.70 6.70
CA GLU A 511 -15.99 22.32 7.93
C GLU A 511 -15.65 20.88 8.32
N LYS A 512 -15.58 20.64 9.63
CA LYS A 512 -15.43 19.30 10.21
C LYS A 512 -16.72 18.92 10.94
N THR A 513 -17.27 17.77 10.59
CA THR A 513 -18.52 17.23 11.17
C THR A 513 -18.26 15.87 11.77
N LEU A 514 -18.71 15.65 13.00
CA LEU A 514 -18.71 14.31 13.60
C LEU A 514 -19.80 13.46 12.93
N LEU A 515 -19.42 12.33 12.34
CA LEU A 515 -20.36 11.38 11.74
C LEU A 515 -20.83 10.35 12.78
N GLU A 516 -19.90 9.76 13.53
CA GLU A 516 -20.19 8.77 14.57
C GLU A 516 -19.25 8.91 15.77
N ASP A 517 -19.78 8.81 16.98
CA ASP A 517 -19.01 8.80 18.23
C ASP A 517 -18.46 7.41 18.56
N LYS A 518 -17.61 7.27 19.58
CA LYS A 518 -16.99 5.98 19.94
C LYS A 518 -17.97 4.88 20.37
N ASN A 519 -19.23 5.22 20.63
CA ASN A 519 -20.26 4.30 21.10
C ASN A 519 -21.16 3.78 19.97
N TYR A 520 -20.90 4.10 18.70
CA TYR A 520 -21.73 3.63 17.59
C TYR A 520 -21.89 2.10 17.62
N GLU A 521 -23.10 1.62 17.37
CA GLU A 521 -23.38 0.19 17.25
C GLU A 521 -23.19 -0.26 15.80
N ILE A 522 -22.61 -1.45 15.63
CA ILE A 522 -22.60 -2.16 14.37
C ILE A 522 -23.56 -3.33 14.57
N ILE A 523 -24.68 -3.31 13.84
CA ILE A 523 -25.63 -4.42 13.87
C ILE A 523 -24.97 -5.60 13.14
N GLU A 524 -24.63 -6.63 13.91
CA GLU A 524 -24.10 -7.89 13.42
C GLU A 524 -25.25 -8.90 13.28
N GLU A 525 -25.33 -9.56 12.13
CA GLU A 525 -26.24 -10.70 11.97
C GLU A 525 -25.48 -11.97 12.36
N LYS A 526 -26.06 -12.82 13.22
CA LYS A 526 -25.43 -14.09 13.61
C LYS A 526 -25.15 -14.91 12.34
N GLU A 527 -23.88 -15.21 12.05
CA GLU A 527 -23.47 -16.11 10.97
C GLU A 527 -24.29 -17.42 11.09
N LYS A 528 -25.24 -17.63 10.18
CA LYS A 528 -25.83 -18.97 9.99
C LYS A 528 -24.67 -19.86 9.53
N ARG A 529 -24.55 -21.05 10.15
CA ARG A 529 -23.51 -22.06 9.83
C ARG A 529 -23.22 -22.08 8.33
N TYR A 530 -21.95 -21.89 7.99
CA TYR A 530 -21.36 -21.97 6.65
C TYR A 530 -22.16 -22.92 5.73
N ARG A 531 -22.96 -22.34 4.84
CA ARG A 531 -23.20 -22.93 3.52
C ARG A 531 -21.94 -22.71 2.70
N GLY A 532 -21.60 -23.63 1.81
CA GLY A 532 -20.43 -23.45 0.96
C GLY A 532 -20.57 -22.15 0.15
N PHE A 533 -19.50 -21.40 -0.08
CA PHE A 533 -19.53 -20.14 -0.82
C PHE A 533 -20.19 -20.25 -2.22
N LEU A 534 -20.12 -21.44 -2.84
CA LEU A 534 -20.81 -21.78 -4.09
C LEU A 534 -22.35 -21.83 -3.95
N GLU A 535 -22.87 -22.23 -2.79
CA GLU A 535 -24.32 -22.26 -2.52
C GLU A 535 -24.88 -20.84 -2.30
N ASP A 536 -24.09 -19.92 -1.74
CA ASP A 536 -24.42 -18.49 -1.55
C ASP A 536 -24.41 -17.70 -2.88
N LEU A 537 -23.84 -18.25 -3.96
CA LEU A 537 -23.69 -17.60 -5.27
C LEU A 537 -24.84 -17.90 -6.24
N LEU A 538 -25.53 -19.02 -6.03
CA LEU A 538 -26.63 -19.52 -6.85
C LEU A 538 -28.02 -19.03 -6.39
N GLU A 539 -28.09 -18.34 -5.26
CA GLU A 539 -29.23 -17.50 -4.81
C GLU A 539 -29.02 -16.03 -5.27
#